data_AF-A0A7V6JKJ4-F1
#
_entry.id   AF-A0A7V6JKJ4-F1
#
_cell.length_a   1.000
_cell.length_b   1.000
_cell.length_c   1.000
_cell.angle_alpha   90.00
_cell.angle_beta   90.00
_cell.angle_gamma   90.00
#
_symmetry.space_group_name_H-M   'P 1'
#
loop_
_entity.id
_entity.type
_entity.pdbx_description
1 polymer ?
#
loop_
_entity_poly.entity_id
_entity_poly.type
_entity_poly.pdbx_seq_one_letter_code
_entity_poly.pdbx_strand_id
1 'polypeptide(L)'
;MKKFVVVMISVIVLFVFIMLNYLVWDKEKLQNQRESDRIEQDWLRGQNRILSTTVSELEEANKKLEEEIASKEEEISDLEDMLNSARQKETDDLQEIQKQAEALNLFKSIMKEDVKLVAKNWFLSITQRAYHDSLALLDKDFTLWGKSFDEEEYIDFISNINSISLAADNGSNQDSIFTILYGGEPHLVQANLLVNAYITEDNQESLPHLVNGINTLEVGFIYNSEENSWVILYVTTKE
;
A
#
# COMPACT_ATOMS: atom_id res chain seq x y z
N MET A 1 17.99 127.63 -5.83
CA MET A 1 18.74 126.68 -4.96
C MET A 1 17.83 125.81 -4.08
N LYS A 2 16.90 126.34 -3.26
CA LYS A 2 16.01 125.52 -2.40
C LYS A 2 15.20 124.45 -3.15
N LYS A 3 14.62 124.77 -4.32
CA LYS A 3 13.84 123.82 -5.14
C LYS A 3 14.70 122.66 -5.70
N PHE A 4 15.96 122.91 -6.03
CA PHE A 4 16.89 121.90 -6.56
C PHE A 4 17.35 120.93 -5.46
N VAL A 5 17.58 121.44 -4.25
CA VAL A 5 17.91 120.63 -3.06
C VAL A 5 16.75 119.69 -2.70
N VAL A 6 15.51 120.17 -2.77
CA VAL A 6 14.32 119.33 -2.51
C VAL A 6 14.19 118.20 -3.55
N VAL A 7 14.41 118.50 -4.83
CA VAL A 7 14.40 117.47 -5.90
C VAL A 7 15.53 116.46 -5.70
N MET A 8 16.75 116.92 -5.38
CA MET A 8 17.89 116.02 -5.16
C MET A 8 17.68 115.11 -3.95
N ILE A 9 17.18 115.63 -2.83
CA ILE A 9 16.83 114.83 -1.64
C ILE A 9 15.72 113.83 -1.99
N SER A 10 14.71 114.23 -2.77
CA SER A 10 13.64 113.31 -3.19
C SER A 10 14.16 112.16 -4.06
N VAL A 11 15.13 112.41 -4.94
CA VAL A 11 15.76 111.37 -5.77
C VAL A 11 16.59 110.42 -4.90
N ILE A 12 17.34 110.94 -3.92
CA ILE A 12 18.13 110.12 -2.99
C ILE A 12 17.20 109.24 -2.14
N VAL A 13 16.12 109.80 -1.58
CA VAL A 13 15.14 109.04 -0.80
C VAL A 13 14.49 107.95 -1.66
N LEU A 14 14.12 108.27 -2.91
CA LEU A 14 13.56 107.29 -3.84
C LEU A 14 14.55 106.17 -4.18
N PHE A 15 15.83 106.50 -4.39
CA PHE A 15 16.88 105.52 -4.62
C PHE A 15 17.10 104.59 -3.42
N VAL A 16 17.10 105.15 -2.20
CA VAL A 16 17.17 104.38 -0.95
C VAL A 16 15.97 103.44 -0.81
N PHE A 17 14.76 103.88 -1.15
CA PHE A 17 13.57 103.03 -1.15
C PHE A 17 13.67 101.88 -2.16
N ILE A 18 14.15 102.15 -3.38
CA ILE A 18 14.37 101.12 -4.41
C ILE A 18 15.42 100.11 -3.94
N MET A 19 16.53 100.58 -3.37
CA MET A 19 17.61 99.72 -2.88
C MET A 19 17.16 98.84 -1.71
N LEU A 20 16.41 99.40 -0.75
CA LEU A 20 15.84 98.64 0.36
C LEU A 20 14.84 97.58 -0.14
N ASN A 21 13.99 97.92 -1.10
CA ASN A 21 13.05 96.96 -1.67
C ASN A 21 13.79 95.82 -2.39
N TYR A 22 14.84 96.13 -3.17
CA TYR A 22 15.67 95.11 -3.81
C TYR A 22 16.36 94.19 -2.79
N LEU A 23 16.91 94.74 -1.70
CA LEU A 23 17.53 93.94 -0.63
C LEU A 23 16.53 93.05 0.11
N VAL A 24 15.30 93.55 0.33
CA VAL A 24 14.22 92.76 0.92
C VAL A 24 13.84 91.61 -0.02
N TRP A 25 13.68 91.89 -1.31
CA TRP A 25 13.39 90.87 -2.32
C TRP A 25 14.49 89.81 -2.44
N ASP A 26 15.76 90.23 -2.44
CA ASP A 26 16.90 89.31 -2.50
C ASP A 26 16.98 88.43 -1.24
N LYS A 27 16.76 89.02 -0.05
CA LYS A 27 16.66 88.28 1.20
C LYS A 27 15.51 87.27 1.17
N GLU A 28 14.32 87.68 0.75
CA GLU A 28 13.14 86.81 0.66
C GLU A 28 13.38 85.65 -0.31
N LYS A 29 14.00 85.93 -1.46
CA LYS A 29 14.36 84.91 -2.45
C LYS A 29 15.38 83.90 -1.89
N LEU A 30 16.42 84.36 -1.20
CA LEU A 30 17.41 83.49 -0.57
C LEU A 30 16.81 82.66 0.57
N GLN A 31 15.87 83.22 1.33
CA GLN A 31 15.13 82.49 2.36
C GLN A 31 14.26 81.39 1.73
N ASN A 32 13.49 81.72 0.68
CA ASN A 32 12.65 80.76 -0.03
C ASN A 32 13.47 79.64 -0.69
N GLN A 33 14.63 79.95 -1.26
CA GLN A 33 15.55 78.94 -1.80
C GLN A 33 16.08 78.00 -0.72
N ARG A 34 16.54 78.55 0.41
CA ARG A 34 17.01 77.74 1.54
C ARG A 34 15.91 76.84 2.11
N GLU A 35 14.68 77.33 2.19
CA GLU A 35 13.53 76.53 2.63
C GLU A 35 13.19 75.43 1.62
N SER A 36 13.19 75.73 0.33
CA SER A 36 13.01 74.75 -0.74
C SER A 36 14.07 73.65 -0.69
N ASP A 37 15.35 74.02 -0.60
CA ASP A 37 16.47 73.08 -0.50
C ASP A 37 16.36 72.21 0.76
N ARG A 38 15.91 72.79 1.89
CA ARG A 38 15.71 72.04 3.14
C ARG A 38 14.58 71.02 3.00
N ILE A 39 13.46 71.42 2.39
CA ILE A 39 12.33 70.54 2.14
C ILE A 39 12.74 69.39 1.21
N GLU A 40 13.50 69.69 0.15
CA GLU A 40 14.00 68.66 -0.77
C GLU A 40 14.95 67.69 -0.07
N GLN A 41 15.90 68.20 0.72
CA GLN A 41 16.81 67.35 1.50
C GLN A 41 16.06 66.47 2.51
N ASP A 42 15.07 67.01 3.21
CA ASP A 42 14.25 66.24 4.15
C ASP A 42 13.41 65.18 3.44
N TRP A 43 12.88 65.48 2.23
CA TRP A 43 12.17 64.52 1.39
C TRP A 43 13.07 63.39 0.87
N LEU A 44 14.28 63.71 0.41
CA LEU A 44 15.27 62.72 -0.03
C LEU A 44 15.73 61.84 1.13
N ARG A 45 15.95 62.42 2.31
CA ARG A 45 16.25 61.66 3.54
C ARG A 45 15.11 60.74 3.93
N GLY A 46 13.87 61.21 3.83
CA GLY A 46 12.67 60.42 4.08
C GLY A 46 12.59 59.19 3.16
N GLN A 47 12.78 59.39 1.85
CA GLN A 47 12.82 58.29 0.89
C GLN A 47 13.98 57.33 1.14
N ASN A 48 15.19 57.83 1.38
CA ASN A 48 16.33 56.97 1.69
C ASN A 48 16.09 56.14 2.95
N ARG A 49 15.41 56.70 3.97
CA ARG A 49 15.04 55.95 5.16
C ARG A 49 14.05 54.83 4.83
N ILE A 50 13.00 55.13 4.05
CA ILE A 50 12.00 54.14 3.65
C ILE A 50 12.65 53.03 2.82
N LEU A 51 13.44 53.39 1.80
CA LEU A 51 14.16 52.43 0.97
C LEU A 51 15.10 51.56 1.80
N SER A 52 15.85 52.14 2.74
CA SER A 52 16.72 51.38 3.64
C SER A 52 15.95 50.40 4.52
N THR A 53 14.77 50.80 5.02
CA THR A 53 13.90 49.90 5.79
C THR A 53 13.38 48.77 4.91
N THR A 54 12.86 49.07 3.72
CA THR A 54 12.35 48.05 2.80
C THR A 54 13.44 47.08 2.33
N VAL A 55 14.65 47.57 2.06
CA VAL A 55 15.79 46.71 1.72
C VAL A 55 16.13 45.79 2.89
N SER A 56 16.18 46.32 4.12
CA SER A 56 16.43 45.50 5.31
C SER A 56 15.36 44.44 5.53
N GLU A 57 14.08 44.77 5.31
CA GLU A 57 12.96 43.82 5.42
C GLU A 57 13.04 42.73 4.35
N LEU A 58 13.40 43.10 3.11
CA LEU A 58 13.60 42.15 2.01
C LEU A 58 14.82 41.23 2.24
N GLU A 59 15.91 41.76 2.78
CA GLU A 59 17.09 40.96 3.14
C GLU A 59 16.75 39.97 4.26
N GLU A 60 16.00 40.38 5.27
CA GLU A 60 15.53 39.47 6.33
C GLU A 60 14.59 38.39 5.79
N ALA A 61 13.66 38.77 4.91
CA ALA A 61 12.74 37.82 4.27
C ALA A 61 13.49 36.81 3.38
N ASN A 62 14.46 37.27 2.58
CA ASN A 62 15.29 36.39 1.75
C ASN A 62 16.07 35.40 2.62
N LYS A 63 16.67 35.87 3.72
CA LYS A 63 17.39 35.00 4.63
C LYS A 63 16.49 33.91 5.24
N LYS A 64 15.26 34.26 5.65
CA LYS A 64 14.29 33.28 6.15
C LYS A 64 13.92 32.24 5.09
N LEU A 65 13.71 32.69 3.85
CA LEU A 65 13.40 31.78 2.74
C LEU A 65 14.58 30.85 2.42
N GLU A 66 15.82 31.33 2.48
CA GLU A 66 17.01 30.50 2.32
C GLU A 66 17.13 29.44 3.42
N GLU A 67 16.85 29.82 4.68
CA GLU A 67 16.82 28.88 5.81
C GLU A 67 15.70 27.83 5.66
N GLU A 68 14.51 28.24 5.21
CA GLU A 68 13.40 27.31 4.92
C GLU A 68 13.73 26.36 3.76
N ILE A 69 14.36 26.85 2.70
CA ILE A 69 14.80 26.02 1.56
C ILE A 69 15.80 24.98 2.04
N ALA A 70 16.83 25.38 2.79
CA ALA A 70 17.82 24.44 3.31
C ALA A 70 17.19 23.37 4.21
N SER A 71 16.26 23.77 5.09
CA SER A 71 15.53 22.83 5.95
C SER A 71 14.65 21.87 5.15
N LYS A 72 14.02 22.34 4.06
CA LYS A 72 13.19 21.50 3.19
C LYS A 72 14.02 20.55 2.34
N GLU A 73 15.20 20.98 1.88
CA GLU A 73 16.14 20.11 1.17
C GLU A 73 16.65 18.97 2.06
N GLU A 74 16.95 19.26 3.34
CA GLU A 74 17.30 18.23 4.33
C GLU A 74 16.14 17.24 4.55
N GLU A 75 14.91 17.74 4.74
CA GLU A 75 13.72 16.91 4.90
C GLU A 75 13.45 16.03 3.67
N ILE A 76 13.67 16.55 2.46
CA ILE A 76 13.54 15.78 1.21
C ILE A 76 14.59 14.67 1.17
N SER A 77 15.84 14.98 1.50
CA SER A 77 16.93 13.98 1.53
C SER A 77 16.61 12.85 2.51
N ASP A 78 16.15 13.17 3.72
CA ASP A 78 15.79 12.18 4.72
C ASP A 78 14.63 11.29 4.25
N LEU A 79 13.60 11.89 3.63
CA LEU A 79 12.46 11.16 3.08
C LEU A 79 12.86 10.25 1.91
N GLU A 80 13.78 10.69 1.05
CA GLU A 80 14.32 9.88 -0.03
C GLU A 80 15.09 8.66 0.51
N ASP A 81 15.92 8.85 1.54
CA ASP A 81 16.65 7.76 2.20
C ASP A 81 15.72 6.76 2.89
N MET A 82 14.69 7.25 3.59
CA MET A 82 13.65 6.41 4.19
C MET A 82 12.90 5.59 3.13
N LEU A 83 12.54 6.22 2.01
CA LEU A 83 11.82 5.59 0.92
C LEU A 83 12.68 4.52 0.22
N ASN A 84 13.97 4.79 0.00
CA ASN A 84 14.90 3.81 -0.54
C ASN A 84 15.07 2.61 0.40
N SER A 85 15.20 2.86 1.70
CA SER A 85 15.30 1.81 2.71
C SER A 85 14.04 0.95 2.79
N ALA A 86 12.86 1.57 2.73
CA ALA A 86 11.58 0.86 2.70
C ALA A 86 11.42 -0.01 1.45
N ARG A 87 11.79 0.51 0.27
CA ARG A 87 11.76 -0.27 -0.98
C ARG A 87 12.71 -1.46 -0.97
N GLN A 88 13.91 -1.28 -0.40
CA GLN A 88 14.86 -2.38 -0.26
C GLN A 88 14.28 -3.47 0.64
N LYS A 89 13.71 -3.08 1.79
CA LYS A 89 13.06 -4.01 2.70
C LYS A 89 11.89 -4.75 2.05
N GLU A 90 11.02 -4.03 1.32
CA GLU A 90 9.92 -4.65 0.58
C GLU A 90 10.43 -5.70 -0.43
N THR A 91 11.52 -5.40 -1.13
CA THR A 91 12.15 -6.33 -2.07
C THR A 91 12.69 -7.57 -1.35
N ASP A 92 13.34 -7.39 -0.21
CA ASP A 92 13.88 -8.50 0.59
C ASP A 92 12.74 -9.38 1.16
N ASP A 93 11.68 -8.77 1.68
CA ASP A 93 10.49 -9.44 2.20
C ASP A 93 9.79 -10.25 1.09
N LEU A 94 9.67 -9.69 -0.12
CA LEU A 94 9.10 -10.41 -1.28
C LEU A 94 9.95 -11.62 -1.69
N GLN A 95 11.29 -11.49 -1.66
CA GLN A 95 12.18 -12.62 -1.93
C GLN A 95 12.06 -13.71 -0.85
N GLU A 96 11.89 -13.33 0.41
CA GLU A 96 11.68 -14.28 1.50
C GLU A 96 10.36 -15.03 1.34
N ILE A 97 9.26 -14.32 1.05
CA ILE A 97 7.95 -14.91 0.77
C ILE A 97 8.04 -15.90 -0.39
N GLN A 98 8.77 -15.54 -1.47
CA GLN A 98 8.96 -16.45 -2.59
C GLN A 98 9.71 -17.72 -2.18
N LYS A 99 10.81 -17.60 -1.42
CA LYS A 99 11.56 -18.76 -0.92
C LYS A 99 10.70 -19.65 -0.01
N GLN A 100 9.89 -19.05 0.86
CA GLN A 100 8.97 -19.77 1.74
C GLN A 100 7.87 -20.49 0.94
N ALA A 101 7.32 -19.86 -0.10
CA ALA A 101 6.35 -20.48 -1.00
C ALA A 101 6.97 -21.65 -1.78
N GLU A 102 8.19 -21.51 -2.28
CA GLU A 102 8.94 -22.58 -2.94
C GLU A 102 9.22 -23.75 -1.98
N ALA A 103 9.65 -23.47 -0.75
CA ALA A 103 9.86 -24.48 0.29
C ALA A 103 8.57 -25.21 0.67
N LEU A 104 7.46 -24.48 0.78
CA LEU A 104 6.14 -25.07 1.03
C LEU A 104 5.71 -25.97 -0.13
N ASN A 105 5.89 -25.54 -1.38
CA ASN A 105 5.57 -26.35 -2.55
C ASN A 105 6.42 -27.63 -2.62
N LEU A 106 7.71 -27.53 -2.28
CA LEU A 106 8.60 -28.68 -2.17
C LEU A 106 8.11 -29.63 -1.07
N PHE A 107 7.77 -29.11 0.12
CA PHE A 107 7.21 -29.89 1.20
C PHE A 107 5.94 -30.62 0.76
N LYS A 108 4.94 -29.90 0.23
CA LYS A 108 3.69 -30.52 -0.28
C LYS A 108 4.02 -31.63 -1.30
N SER A 109 4.97 -31.39 -2.20
CA SER A 109 5.42 -32.40 -3.17
C SER A 109 6.05 -33.65 -2.54
N ILE A 110 6.83 -33.49 -1.47
CA ILE A 110 7.43 -34.63 -0.74
C ILE A 110 6.32 -35.47 -0.08
N MET A 111 5.32 -34.82 0.52
CA MET A 111 4.23 -35.51 1.21
C MET A 111 3.24 -36.20 0.26
N LYS A 112 3.37 -36.01 -1.06
CA LYS A 112 2.45 -36.52 -2.08
C LYS A 112 2.15 -38.00 -1.95
N GLU A 113 3.17 -38.83 -1.78
CA GLU A 113 2.96 -40.28 -1.71
C GLU A 113 2.33 -40.70 -0.37
N ASP A 114 2.61 -39.97 0.72
CA ASP A 114 2.00 -40.22 2.04
C ASP A 114 0.50 -39.92 2.03
N VAL A 115 0.10 -38.73 1.55
CA VAL A 115 -1.33 -38.35 1.48
C VAL A 115 -2.10 -39.23 0.48
N LYS A 116 -1.45 -39.66 -0.61
CA LYS A 116 -2.01 -40.60 -1.57
C LYS A 116 -2.20 -41.99 -0.96
N LEU A 117 -1.31 -42.42 -0.06
CA LEU A 117 -1.48 -43.67 0.68
C LEU A 117 -2.69 -43.60 1.62
N VAL A 118 -2.88 -42.48 2.32
CA VAL A 118 -4.07 -42.26 3.17
C VAL A 118 -5.34 -42.31 2.35
N ALA A 119 -5.40 -41.63 1.20
CA ALA A 119 -6.55 -41.69 0.31
C ALA A 119 -6.84 -43.12 -0.19
N LYS A 120 -5.81 -43.88 -0.56
CA LYS A 120 -5.95 -45.28 -0.97
C LYS A 120 -6.47 -46.16 0.16
N ASN A 121 -5.96 -45.98 1.37
CA ASN A 121 -6.41 -46.73 2.55
C ASN A 121 -7.87 -46.41 2.87
N TRP A 122 -8.26 -45.13 2.79
CA TRP A 122 -9.64 -44.70 2.95
C TRP A 122 -10.57 -45.38 1.94
N PHE A 123 -10.24 -45.34 0.65
CA PHE A 123 -11.01 -46.02 -0.41
C PHE A 123 -11.09 -47.55 -0.22
N LEU A 124 -10.00 -48.16 0.25
CA LEU A 124 -9.94 -49.59 0.53
C LEU A 124 -10.85 -49.96 1.70
N SER A 125 -10.86 -49.19 2.79
CA SER A 125 -11.74 -49.39 3.94
C SER A 125 -13.22 -49.30 3.55
N ILE A 126 -13.59 -48.34 2.69
CA ILE A 126 -14.94 -48.21 2.13
C ILE A 126 -15.32 -49.46 1.33
N THR A 127 -14.46 -49.85 0.39
CA THR A 127 -14.72 -51.00 -0.50
C THR A 127 -14.80 -52.33 0.27
N GLN A 128 -14.06 -52.46 1.36
CA GLN A 128 -14.07 -53.65 2.24
C GLN A 128 -15.19 -53.60 3.30
N ARG A 129 -16.02 -52.54 3.32
CA ARG A 129 -17.06 -52.30 4.32
C ARG A 129 -16.52 -52.20 5.76
N ALA A 130 -15.26 -51.80 5.91
CA ALA A 130 -14.61 -51.52 7.17
C ALA A 130 -14.81 -50.04 7.55
N TYR A 131 -16.05 -49.65 7.82
CA TYR A 131 -16.42 -48.23 7.92
C TYR A 131 -15.82 -47.50 9.13
N HIS A 132 -15.64 -48.19 10.27
CA HIS A 132 -14.95 -47.59 11.43
C HIS A 132 -13.47 -47.32 11.14
N ASP A 133 -12.80 -48.22 10.42
CA ASP A 133 -11.40 -48.02 9.98
C ASP A 133 -11.30 -46.86 8.97
N SER A 134 -12.35 -46.68 8.16
CA SER A 134 -12.47 -45.53 7.27
C SER A 134 -12.66 -44.21 8.03
N LEU A 135 -13.43 -44.21 9.12
CA LEU A 135 -13.67 -43.03 9.95
C LEU A 135 -12.40 -42.62 10.73
N ALA A 136 -11.60 -43.59 11.17
CA ALA A 136 -10.34 -43.34 11.87
C ALA A 136 -9.28 -42.60 11.02
N LEU A 137 -9.46 -42.54 9.70
CA LEU A 137 -8.59 -41.79 8.78
C LEU A 137 -9.05 -40.33 8.57
N LEU A 138 -10.15 -39.93 9.19
CA LEU A 138 -10.75 -38.61 9.08
C LEU A 138 -10.39 -37.75 10.29
N ASP A 139 -10.29 -36.44 10.07
CA ASP A 139 -10.14 -35.48 11.17
C ASP A 139 -11.45 -35.32 11.98
N LYS A 140 -11.34 -34.80 13.20
CA LYS A 140 -12.51 -34.51 14.07
C LYS A 140 -13.42 -33.45 13.45
N ASP A 141 -12.84 -32.51 12.71
CA ASP A 141 -13.56 -31.43 12.03
C ASP A 141 -13.84 -31.77 10.56
N PHE A 142 -13.92 -33.06 10.22
CA PHE A 142 -14.12 -33.52 8.85
C PHE A 142 -15.42 -33.02 8.23
N THR A 143 -15.34 -32.56 6.97
CA THR A 143 -16.51 -32.17 6.18
C THR A 143 -16.57 -32.86 4.81
N LEU A 144 -17.73 -33.39 4.47
CA LEU A 144 -18.00 -34.03 3.18
C LEU A 144 -19.02 -33.18 2.41
N TRP A 145 -18.60 -32.60 1.29
CA TRP A 145 -19.32 -31.55 0.54
C TRP A 145 -19.87 -30.42 1.43
N GLY A 146 -19.06 -29.98 2.40
CA GLY A 146 -19.40 -28.87 3.29
C GLY A 146 -20.38 -29.21 4.41
N LYS A 147 -20.74 -30.49 4.61
CA LYS A 147 -21.53 -30.97 5.75
C LYS A 147 -20.66 -31.76 6.71
N SER A 148 -20.83 -31.52 8.00
CA SER A 148 -20.35 -32.40 9.06
C SER A 148 -21.30 -33.59 9.19
N PHE A 149 -20.77 -34.76 9.54
CA PHE A 149 -21.54 -35.98 9.72
C PHE A 149 -21.24 -36.55 11.09
N ASP A 150 -22.28 -37.03 11.78
CA ASP A 150 -22.09 -37.92 12.92
C ASP A 150 -21.64 -39.32 12.44
N GLU A 151 -21.10 -40.14 13.33
CA GLU A 151 -20.58 -41.47 12.98
C GLU A 151 -21.63 -42.35 12.27
N GLU A 152 -22.88 -42.37 12.77
CA GLU A 152 -23.97 -43.15 12.16
C GLU A 152 -24.35 -42.60 10.78
N GLU A 153 -24.41 -41.27 10.63
CA GLU A 153 -24.74 -40.61 9.35
C GLU A 153 -23.65 -40.84 8.30
N TYR A 154 -22.38 -40.80 8.70
CA TYR A 154 -21.24 -41.09 7.83
C TYR A 154 -21.29 -42.54 7.33
N ILE A 155 -21.51 -43.50 8.23
CA ILE A 155 -21.57 -44.92 7.87
C ILE A 155 -22.74 -45.19 6.93
N ASP A 156 -23.92 -44.65 7.23
CA ASP A 156 -25.11 -44.79 6.36
C ASP A 156 -24.82 -44.22 4.96
N PHE A 157 -24.24 -43.02 4.90
CA PHE A 157 -23.91 -42.35 3.66
C PHE A 157 -22.89 -43.14 2.82
N ILE A 158 -21.77 -43.53 3.41
CA ILE A 158 -20.69 -44.26 2.73
C ILE A 158 -21.08 -45.69 2.37
N SER A 159 -21.99 -46.32 3.12
CA SER A 159 -22.50 -47.67 2.81
C SER A 159 -23.21 -47.76 1.46
N ASN A 160 -23.67 -46.62 0.94
CA ASN A 160 -24.27 -46.52 -0.40
C ASN A 160 -23.25 -46.70 -1.53
N ILE A 161 -21.95 -46.55 -1.23
CA ILE A 161 -20.85 -46.74 -2.19
C ILE A 161 -20.42 -48.20 -2.13
N ASN A 162 -20.60 -48.94 -3.23
CA ASN A 162 -20.25 -50.36 -3.28
C ASN A 162 -18.75 -50.58 -3.52
N SER A 163 -18.12 -49.78 -4.36
CA SER A 163 -16.66 -49.75 -4.48
C SER A 163 -16.15 -48.38 -4.91
N ILE A 164 -14.96 -48.02 -4.45
CA ILE A 164 -14.30 -46.76 -4.79
C ILE A 164 -12.79 -47.00 -4.87
N SER A 165 -12.14 -46.46 -5.90
CA SER A 165 -10.70 -46.63 -6.12
C SER A 165 -10.14 -45.52 -6.97
N LEU A 166 -8.82 -45.28 -6.89
CA LEU A 166 -8.16 -44.40 -7.85
C LEU A 166 -8.31 -44.96 -9.27
N ALA A 167 -8.59 -44.09 -10.25
CA ALA A 167 -8.68 -44.48 -11.65
C ALA A 167 -7.36 -45.14 -12.13
N ALA A 168 -7.46 -46.12 -13.04
CA ALA A 168 -6.30 -46.78 -13.62
C ALA A 168 -5.56 -45.84 -14.58
N ASP A 169 -4.23 -45.86 -14.54
CA ASP A 169 -3.36 -45.03 -15.38
C ASP A 169 -3.41 -45.50 -16.82
N ASN A 170 -4.35 -44.95 -17.59
CA ASN A 170 -4.57 -45.29 -18.99
C ASN A 170 -3.64 -44.47 -19.91
N GLY A 171 -2.33 -44.57 -19.70
CA GLY A 171 -1.26 -44.45 -20.72
C GLY A 171 -1.24 -43.30 -21.74
N SER A 172 -2.12 -42.31 -21.72
CA SER A 172 -2.15 -41.23 -22.72
C SER A 172 -2.74 -39.94 -22.15
N ASN A 173 -1.88 -38.92 -22.00
CA ASN A 173 -2.23 -37.49 -21.89
C ASN A 173 -3.44 -37.11 -21.02
N GLN A 174 -3.67 -37.79 -19.88
CA GLN A 174 -4.64 -37.35 -18.89
C GLN A 174 -3.91 -36.82 -17.65
N ASP A 175 -4.48 -35.75 -17.07
CA ASP A 175 -4.06 -35.15 -15.82
C ASP A 175 -3.69 -36.22 -14.79
N SER A 176 -2.60 -36.01 -14.06
CA SER A 176 -2.14 -37.00 -13.07
C SER A 176 -3.27 -37.40 -12.14
N ILE A 177 -3.53 -38.72 -12.02
CA ILE A 177 -4.58 -39.33 -11.18
C ILE A 177 -4.62 -38.75 -9.77
N PHE A 178 -3.45 -38.35 -9.26
CA PHE A 178 -3.29 -37.62 -8.01
C PHE A 178 -2.42 -36.39 -8.26
N THR A 179 -3.01 -35.22 -8.15
CA THR A 179 -2.34 -33.93 -8.38
C THR A 179 -2.45 -33.07 -7.14
N ILE A 180 -1.32 -32.64 -6.58
CA ILE A 180 -1.34 -31.68 -5.48
C ILE A 180 -1.66 -30.30 -6.03
N LEU A 181 -2.58 -29.61 -5.37
CA LEU A 181 -2.87 -28.22 -5.62
C LEU A 181 -1.89 -27.35 -4.82
N TYR A 182 -1.09 -26.59 -5.56
CA TYR A 182 -0.17 -25.61 -4.98
C TYR A 182 -0.91 -24.30 -4.71
N GLY A 183 -0.63 -23.68 -3.58
CA GLY A 183 -1.41 -22.57 -3.02
C GLY A 183 -2.24 -23.00 -1.82
N GLY A 184 -3.07 -22.08 -1.32
CA GLY A 184 -3.93 -22.30 -0.15
C GLY A 184 -3.17 -22.23 1.19
N GLU A 185 -3.78 -22.81 2.22
CA GLU A 185 -3.23 -22.75 3.58
C GLU A 185 -1.92 -23.56 3.71
N PRO A 186 -0.94 -23.09 4.51
CA PRO A 186 0.35 -23.78 4.69
C PRO A 186 0.23 -25.16 5.33
N HIS A 187 -0.72 -25.32 6.26
CA HIS A 187 -0.91 -26.55 7.04
C HIS A 187 -1.77 -27.60 6.33
N LEU A 188 -2.29 -27.27 5.15
CA LEU A 188 -3.20 -28.10 4.38
C LEU A 188 -2.55 -28.55 3.07
N VAL A 189 -2.56 -29.86 2.83
CA VAL A 189 -2.22 -30.42 1.52
C VAL A 189 -3.52 -30.68 0.77
N GLN A 190 -3.77 -29.90 -0.28
CA GLN A 190 -4.94 -30.08 -1.15
C GLN A 190 -4.53 -30.93 -2.34
N ALA A 191 -5.36 -31.88 -2.74
CA ALA A 191 -5.12 -32.67 -3.92
C ALA A 191 -6.40 -32.95 -4.71
N ASN A 192 -6.25 -33.03 -6.03
CA ASN A 192 -7.25 -33.53 -6.96
C ASN A 192 -6.99 -35.00 -7.24
N LEU A 193 -8.05 -35.81 -7.12
CA LEU A 193 -8.03 -37.25 -7.30
C LEU A 193 -9.04 -37.63 -8.39
N LEU A 194 -8.58 -38.40 -9.37
CA LEU A 194 -9.47 -39.10 -10.31
C LEU A 194 -9.86 -40.45 -9.73
N VAL A 195 -11.15 -40.63 -9.46
CA VAL A 195 -11.69 -41.75 -8.68
C VAL A 195 -12.74 -42.48 -9.50
N ASN A 196 -12.62 -43.80 -9.57
CA ASN A 196 -13.64 -44.68 -10.14
C ASN A 196 -14.54 -45.20 -9.02
N ALA A 197 -15.81 -44.81 -9.02
CA ALA A 197 -16.80 -45.20 -8.04
C ALA A 197 -17.92 -46.05 -8.68
N TYR A 198 -18.38 -47.05 -7.95
CA TYR A 198 -19.53 -47.88 -8.30
C TYR A 198 -20.57 -47.83 -7.17
N ILE A 199 -21.74 -47.34 -7.51
CA ILE A 199 -22.91 -47.09 -6.67
C ILE A 199 -24.04 -47.92 -7.26
N THR A 200 -24.76 -48.64 -6.41
CA THR A 200 -25.96 -49.41 -6.82
C THR A 200 -27.04 -48.45 -7.32
N GLU A 201 -27.75 -48.79 -8.41
CA GLU A 201 -28.73 -47.90 -9.08
C GLU A 201 -29.80 -47.34 -8.12
N ASP A 202 -30.19 -48.11 -7.10
CA ASP A 202 -31.17 -47.69 -6.07
C ASP A 202 -30.65 -46.56 -5.15
N ASN A 203 -29.34 -46.36 -5.07
CA ASN A 203 -28.68 -45.41 -4.15
C ASN A 203 -28.13 -44.17 -4.87
N GLN A 204 -28.45 -44.00 -6.15
CA GLN A 204 -27.92 -42.88 -6.94
C GLN A 204 -28.56 -41.54 -6.55
N GLU A 205 -29.79 -41.55 -6.02
CA GLU A 205 -30.48 -40.36 -5.51
C GLU A 205 -29.90 -39.85 -4.17
N SER A 206 -29.25 -40.71 -3.39
CA SER A 206 -28.65 -40.32 -2.09
C SER A 206 -27.25 -39.71 -2.23
N LEU A 207 -26.61 -39.84 -3.39
CA LEU A 207 -25.26 -39.36 -3.68
C LEU A 207 -25.25 -38.37 -4.87
N PRO A 208 -25.79 -37.15 -4.74
CA PRO A 208 -25.95 -36.22 -5.87
C PRO A 208 -24.62 -35.76 -6.48
N HIS A 209 -23.52 -35.88 -5.74
CA HIS A 209 -22.19 -35.41 -6.13
C HIS A 209 -21.27 -36.53 -6.68
N LEU A 210 -21.73 -37.79 -6.74
CA LEU A 210 -20.96 -38.91 -7.29
C LEU A 210 -21.74 -39.61 -8.39
N VAL A 211 -21.10 -39.82 -9.53
CA VAL A 211 -21.66 -40.62 -10.63
C VAL A 211 -20.98 -41.97 -10.72
N ASN A 212 -21.66 -42.97 -11.29
CA ASN A 212 -21.03 -44.24 -11.63
C ASN A 212 -19.94 -44.04 -12.68
N GLY A 213 -18.73 -44.50 -12.39
CA GLY A 213 -17.55 -44.31 -13.24
C GLY A 213 -16.55 -43.30 -12.68
N ILE A 214 -15.94 -42.51 -13.56
CA ILE A 214 -14.83 -41.60 -13.20
C ILE A 214 -15.38 -40.27 -12.67
N ASN A 215 -14.94 -39.88 -11.48
CA ASN A 215 -15.25 -38.64 -10.79
C ASN A 215 -13.95 -37.91 -10.43
N THR A 216 -14.03 -36.58 -10.30
CA THR A 216 -12.92 -35.76 -9.80
C THR A 216 -13.25 -35.28 -8.39
N LEU A 217 -12.47 -35.74 -7.42
CA LEU A 217 -12.59 -35.32 -6.03
C LEU A 217 -11.48 -34.35 -5.66
N GLU A 218 -11.81 -33.28 -4.95
CA GLU A 218 -10.84 -32.45 -4.25
C GLU A 218 -10.82 -32.87 -2.78
N VAL A 219 -9.63 -33.20 -2.27
CA VAL A 219 -9.45 -33.69 -0.90
C VAL A 219 -8.40 -32.87 -0.19
N GLY A 220 -8.75 -32.37 0.99
CA GLY A 220 -7.85 -31.68 1.90
C GLY A 220 -7.30 -32.63 2.95
N PHE A 221 -5.98 -32.66 3.12
CA PHE A 221 -5.29 -33.46 4.13
C PHE A 221 -4.60 -32.54 5.14
N ILE A 222 -4.74 -32.86 6.42
CA ILE A 222 -4.06 -32.20 7.53
C ILE A 222 -3.19 -33.21 8.27
N TYR A 223 -2.06 -32.74 8.79
CA TYR A 223 -1.17 -33.59 9.58
C TYR A 223 -1.59 -33.56 11.04
N ASN A 224 -2.01 -34.72 11.57
CA ASN A 224 -2.33 -34.88 12.98
C ASN A 224 -1.03 -35.13 13.78
N SER A 225 -0.63 -34.15 14.58
CA SER A 225 0.58 -34.23 15.41
C SER A 225 0.49 -35.24 16.57
N GLU A 226 -0.72 -35.56 17.03
CA GLU A 226 -0.92 -36.53 18.12
C GLU A 226 -0.67 -37.95 17.64
N GLU A 227 -1.15 -38.27 16.43
CA GLU A 227 -1.07 -39.61 15.83
C GLU A 227 0.12 -39.80 14.89
N ASN A 228 0.85 -38.71 14.57
CA ASN A 228 1.93 -38.68 13.59
C ASN A 228 1.50 -39.23 12.21
N SER A 229 0.28 -38.91 11.80
CA SER A 229 -0.36 -39.41 10.59
C SER A 229 -1.07 -38.29 9.85
N TRP A 230 -1.26 -38.48 8.54
CA TRP A 230 -2.13 -37.61 7.75
C TRP A 230 -3.57 -38.08 7.89
N VAL A 231 -4.49 -37.14 8.07
CA VAL A 231 -5.93 -37.39 8.12
C VAL A 231 -6.64 -36.52 7.09
N ILE A 232 -7.82 -36.98 6.67
CA ILE A 232 -8.64 -36.27 5.69
C ILE A 232 -9.49 -35.24 6.43
N LEU A 233 -9.35 -33.97 6.05
CA LEU A 233 -10.12 -32.85 6.61
C LEU A 233 -11.40 -32.59 5.80
N TYR A 234 -11.34 -32.71 4.49
CA TYR A 234 -12.53 -32.55 3.68
C TYR A 234 -12.46 -33.30 2.36
N VAL A 235 -13.64 -33.59 1.81
CA VAL A 235 -13.82 -34.13 0.46
C VAL A 235 -14.90 -33.31 -0.24
N THR A 236 -14.60 -32.79 -1.42
CA THR A 236 -15.55 -32.07 -2.28
C THR A 236 -15.47 -32.61 -3.71
N THR A 237 -16.45 -32.25 -4.54
CA THR A 237 -16.40 -32.47 -5.98
C THR A 237 -16.19 -31.14 -6.65
N LYS A 238 -15.32 -31.13 -7.66
CA LYS A 238 -15.11 -29.94 -8.47
C LYS A 238 -16.28 -29.82 -9.45
N GLU A 239 -17.09 -28.77 -9.30
CA GLU A 239 -18.09 -28.36 -10.31
C GLU A 239 -17.43 -28.01 -11.65
#